data_AF-A0A4R0P6Z1-F1
#
_entry.id   AF-A0A4R0P6Z1-F1
#
_cell.length_a   1.000
_cell.length_b   1.000
_cell.length_c   1.000
_cell.angle_alpha   90.00
_cell.angle_beta   90.00
_cell.angle_gamma   90.00
#
_symmetry.space_group_name_H-M   'P 1'
#
loop_
_entity.id
_entity.type
_entity.pdbx_description
1 polymer ?
#
loop_
_entity_poly.entity_id
_entity_poly.type
_entity_poly.pdbx_seq_one_letter_code
_entity_poly.pdbx_strand_id
1 'polypeptide(L)'
;MEFKTKTYETIDYRYCRASSGLRFANYIIDTLFIYFLVLCLGFVIAIIDPKIIDVIDDGITDRIIGMIFYGVIMSFTEAMLNGKSIGKLITKTKAVNLDGSDLTFEKAFTRNLLRIIPFDALSALGTPSIPWHDKWSDTMVIEEKKVALQQEKTDLFGSFKNQTL
;
A
#
# COMPACT_ATOMS: atom_id res chain seq x y z
N MET A 1 11.01 0.07 -46.50
CA MET A 1 9.96 0.13 -45.46
C MET A 1 10.57 -0.45 -44.20
N GLU A 2 11.13 0.40 -43.33
CA GLU A 2 11.76 -0.04 -42.08
C GLU A 2 10.68 -0.63 -41.18
N PHE A 3 10.71 -1.95 -40.98
CA PHE A 3 9.98 -2.58 -39.89
C PHE A 3 10.68 -2.16 -38.59
N LYS A 4 10.22 -1.06 -38.01
CA LYS A 4 10.60 -0.60 -36.68
C LYS A 4 10.14 -1.68 -35.69
N THR A 5 11.04 -2.59 -35.34
CA THR A 5 10.81 -3.63 -34.33
C THR A 5 10.58 -2.94 -33.00
N LYS A 6 9.32 -2.82 -32.64
CA LYS A 6 8.88 -2.36 -31.31
C LYS A 6 9.37 -3.39 -30.29
N THR A 7 10.54 -3.15 -29.69
CA THR A 7 11.07 -3.89 -28.54
C THR A 7 10.22 -3.59 -27.31
N TYR A 8 9.17 -4.40 -27.10
CA TYR A 8 8.30 -4.34 -25.93
C TYR A 8 8.40 -5.62 -25.10
N GLU A 9 9.54 -5.81 -24.44
CA GLU A 9 9.65 -6.73 -23.31
C GLU A 9 9.47 -5.95 -21.99
N THR A 10 8.65 -4.89 -21.99
CA THR A 10 8.32 -4.14 -20.78
C THR A 10 7.42 -5.00 -19.88
N ILE A 11 7.85 -5.25 -18.65
CA ILE A 11 7.10 -6.03 -17.66
C ILE A 11 5.72 -5.39 -17.44
N ASP A 12 4.65 -6.15 -17.70
CA ASP A 12 3.30 -5.71 -17.35
C ASP A 12 3.04 -5.98 -15.87
N TYR A 13 3.24 -4.92 -15.06
CA TYR A 13 3.07 -4.95 -13.61
C TYR A 13 1.63 -5.27 -13.17
N ARG A 14 0.62 -5.23 -14.06
CA ARG A 14 -0.77 -5.61 -13.72
C ARG A 14 -0.87 -7.10 -13.37
N TYR A 15 -0.04 -7.94 -13.96
CA TYR A 15 0.04 -9.37 -13.60
C TYR A 15 0.73 -9.60 -12.25
N CYS A 16 1.53 -8.63 -11.80
CA CYS A 16 2.19 -8.64 -10.50
C CYS A 16 1.30 -8.11 -9.36
N ARG A 17 0.04 -7.75 -9.65
CA ARG A 17 -0.88 -7.21 -8.64
C ARG A 17 -1.07 -8.17 -7.47
N ALA A 18 -0.98 -7.61 -6.25
CA ALA A 18 -1.21 -8.35 -5.02
C ALA A 18 -2.65 -8.83 -4.95
N SER A 19 -2.84 -10.06 -4.47
CA SER A 19 -4.18 -10.64 -4.28
C SER A 19 -4.94 -9.92 -3.17
N SER A 20 -6.27 -10.06 -3.17
CA SER A 20 -7.15 -9.50 -2.13
C SER A 20 -6.78 -10.04 -0.74
N GLY A 21 -6.38 -11.32 -0.64
CA GLY A 21 -5.92 -11.93 0.60
C GLY A 21 -4.62 -11.33 1.15
N LEU A 22 -3.62 -11.06 0.28
CA LEU A 22 -2.39 -10.37 0.68
C LEU A 22 -2.67 -8.94 1.17
N ARG A 23 -3.57 -8.23 0.47
CA ARG A 23 -4.00 -6.88 0.86
C ARG A 23 -4.77 -6.88 2.17
N PHE A 24 -5.60 -7.89 2.41
CA PHE A 24 -6.30 -8.07 3.67
C PHE A 24 -5.33 -8.38 4.82
N ALA A 25 -4.34 -9.24 4.60
CA ALA A 25 -3.28 -9.51 5.57
C ALA A 25 -2.49 -8.24 5.93
N ASN A 26 -2.15 -7.40 4.94
CA ASN A 26 -1.53 -6.09 5.17
C ASN A 26 -2.40 -5.22 6.09
N TYR A 27 -3.69 -5.11 5.76
CA TYR A 27 -4.63 -4.33 6.55
C TYR A 27 -4.70 -4.81 8.00
N ILE A 28 -4.75 -6.12 8.25
CA ILE A 28 -4.75 -6.68 9.61
C ILE A 28 -3.46 -6.29 10.35
N ILE A 29 -2.30 -6.53 9.74
CA ILE A 29 -1.00 -6.28 10.39
C ILE A 29 -0.85 -4.79 10.71
N ASP A 30 -1.15 -3.91 9.75
CA ASP A 30 -1.06 -2.46 9.94
C ASP A 30 -2.04 -1.97 11.02
N THR A 31 -3.24 -2.53 11.07
CA THR A 31 -4.25 -2.21 12.09
C THR A 31 -3.80 -2.62 13.48
N LEU A 32 -3.26 -3.85 13.64
CA LEU A 32 -2.72 -4.32 14.92
C LEU A 32 -1.55 -3.47 15.39
N PHE A 33 -0.67 -3.09 14.46
CA PHE A 33 0.46 -2.22 14.78
C PHE A 33 0.01 -0.84 15.27
N ILE A 34 -1.00 -0.24 14.64
CA ILE A 34 -1.52 1.07 15.08
C ILE A 34 -2.22 0.96 16.43
N TYR A 35 -3.01 -0.09 16.66
CA TYR A 35 -3.61 -0.31 17.99
C TYR A 35 -2.54 -0.45 19.08
N PHE A 36 -1.44 -1.15 18.78
CA PHE A 36 -0.31 -1.24 19.70
C PHE A 36 0.31 0.14 19.98
N LEU A 37 0.54 0.98 18.96
CA LEU A 37 1.08 2.33 19.15
C LEU A 37 0.14 3.25 19.95
N VAL A 38 -1.16 3.22 19.66
CA VAL A 38 -2.17 4.00 20.39
C VAL A 38 -2.22 3.57 21.86
N LEU A 39 -2.16 2.27 22.13
CA LEU A 39 -2.09 1.74 23.49
C LEU A 39 -0.82 2.23 24.21
N CYS A 40 0.36 2.14 23.58
CA CYS A 40 1.59 2.67 24.15
C CYS A 40 1.50 4.18 24.44
N LEU A 41 0.95 4.96 23.51
CA LEU A 41 0.74 6.39 23.69
C LEU A 41 -0.21 6.69 24.85
N GLY A 42 -1.31 5.95 24.96
CA GLY A 42 -2.26 6.05 26.07
C GLY A 42 -1.58 5.80 27.43
N PHE A 43 -0.72 4.79 27.53
CA PHE A 43 0.09 4.56 28.73
C PHE A 43 1.02 5.73 29.06
N VAL A 44 1.71 6.31 28.06
CA VAL A 44 2.58 7.48 28.28
C VAL A 44 1.77 8.68 28.78
N ILE A 45 0.63 8.97 28.16
CA ILE A 45 -0.25 10.08 28.57
C ILE A 45 -0.76 9.86 30.00
N ALA A 46 -1.18 8.64 30.35
CA ALA A 46 -1.66 8.31 31.70
C ALA A 46 -0.61 8.58 32.79
N ILE A 47 0.67 8.39 32.48
CA ILE A 47 1.79 8.66 33.40
C ILE A 47 2.03 10.17 33.55
N ILE A 48 1.87 10.94 32.47
CA ILE A 48 2.13 12.39 32.47
C ILE A 48 0.99 13.15 33.15
N ASP A 49 -0.24 12.95 32.68
CA ASP A 49 -1.44 13.51 33.28
C ASP A 49 -2.67 12.67 32.86
N PRO A 50 -3.23 11.88 33.79
CA PRO A 50 -4.38 11.02 33.48
C PRO A 50 -5.63 11.83 33.10
N LYS A 51 -5.73 13.11 33.48
CA LYS A 51 -6.89 13.95 33.16
C LYS A 51 -7.04 14.22 31.66
N ILE A 52 -5.94 14.11 30.90
CA ILE A 52 -5.97 14.23 29.44
C ILE A 52 -6.81 13.10 28.83
N ILE A 53 -6.77 11.91 29.43
CA ILE A 53 -7.56 10.75 28.97
C ILE A 53 -9.06 11.01 29.22
N ASP A 54 -9.41 11.52 30.39
CA ASP A 54 -10.80 11.83 30.75
C ASP A 54 -11.43 12.89 29.83
N VAL A 55 -10.63 13.83 29.29
CA VAL A 55 -11.09 14.85 28.33
C VAL A 55 -11.34 14.25 26.94
N ILE A 56 -10.64 13.18 26.59
CA ILE A 56 -10.74 12.51 25.28
C ILE A 56 -11.84 11.43 25.29
N ASP A 57 -12.17 10.88 26.46
CA ASP A 57 -13.15 9.80 26.67
C ASP A 57 -14.62 10.25 26.62
N ASP A 58 -15.02 11.04 25.61
CA ASP A 58 -16.43 11.36 25.32
C ASP A 58 -17.06 10.41 24.28
N GLY A 59 -16.30 9.39 23.84
CA GLY A 59 -16.68 8.35 22.88
C GLY A 59 -16.73 8.78 21.41
N ILE A 60 -17.07 10.04 21.08
CA ILE A 60 -17.10 10.54 19.70
C ILE A 60 -15.75 11.16 19.33
N THR A 61 -15.23 12.01 20.20
CA THR A 61 -13.94 12.69 20.07
C THR A 61 -12.81 11.66 20.04
N ASP A 62 -12.82 10.64 20.91
CA ASP A 62 -11.86 9.54 20.87
C ASP A 62 -11.83 8.84 19.49
N ARG A 63 -13.00 8.51 18.93
CA ARG A 63 -13.10 7.85 17.62
C ARG A 63 -12.59 8.73 16.49
N ILE A 64 -12.92 10.03 16.50
CA ILE A 64 -12.47 10.98 15.47
C ILE A 64 -10.96 11.16 15.55
N ILE A 65 -10.42 11.35 16.76
CA ILE A 65 -8.98 11.47 16.99
C ILE A 65 -8.28 10.20 16.53
N GLY A 66 -8.80 9.02 16.88
CA GLY A 66 -8.26 7.73 16.46
C GLY A 66 -8.22 7.56 14.93
N MET A 67 -9.30 7.93 14.22
CA MET A 67 -9.34 7.88 12.75
C MET A 67 -8.34 8.84 12.10
N ILE A 68 -8.24 10.07 12.61
CA ILE A 68 -7.27 11.07 12.12
C ILE A 68 -5.85 10.56 12.37
N PHE A 69 -5.58 10.06 13.57
CA PHE A 69 -4.27 9.54 13.96
C PHE A 69 -3.86 8.33 13.10
N TYR A 70 -4.78 7.40 12.86
CA TYR A 70 -4.61 6.28 11.94
C TYR A 70 -4.25 6.78 10.53
N GLY A 71 -5.04 7.72 9.99
CA GLY A 71 -4.81 8.29 8.66
C GLY A 71 -3.45 8.97 8.53
N VAL A 72 -3.05 9.74 9.55
CA VAL A 72 -1.76 10.45 9.59
C VAL A 72 -0.59 9.46 9.68
N ILE A 73 -0.63 8.50 10.60
CA ILE A 73 0.45 7.50 10.76
C ILE A 73 0.59 6.65 9.49
N MET A 74 -0.52 6.16 8.94
CA MET A 74 -0.47 5.37 7.70
C MET A 74 0.07 6.19 6.52
N SER A 75 -0.35 7.44 6.39
CA SER A 75 0.16 8.34 5.35
C SER A 75 1.66 8.60 5.50
N PHE A 76 2.10 8.88 6.73
CA PHE A 76 3.49 9.17 7.03
C PHE A 76 4.38 7.94 6.82
N THR A 77 3.98 6.77 7.35
CA THR A 77 4.73 5.52 7.18
C THR A 77 4.81 5.10 5.72
N GLU A 78 3.72 5.14 4.97
CA GLU A 78 3.75 4.80 3.54
C GLU A 78 4.57 5.80 2.71
N ALA A 79 4.52 7.09 3.04
CA ALA A 79 5.32 8.12 2.37
C ALA A 79 6.82 7.96 2.66
N MET A 80 7.20 7.69 3.92
CA MET A 80 8.61 7.54 4.31
C MET A 80 9.23 6.23 3.80
N LEU A 81 8.43 5.18 3.64
CA LEU A 81 8.90 3.85 3.23
C LEU A 81 8.61 3.55 1.75
N ASN A 82 8.54 4.57 0.90
CA ASN A 82 8.38 4.45 -0.55
C ASN A 82 7.21 3.52 -0.96
N GLY A 83 6.04 3.73 -0.35
CA GLY A 83 4.82 2.97 -0.63
C GLY A 83 4.66 1.69 0.20
N LYS A 84 5.55 1.42 1.17
CA LYS A 84 5.45 0.29 2.08
C LYS A 84 4.94 0.71 3.46
N SER A 85 4.05 -0.08 4.03
CA SER A 85 3.72 -0.06 5.46
C SER A 85 4.40 -1.26 6.12
N ILE A 86 4.27 -1.41 7.44
CA ILE A 86 4.86 -2.54 8.16
C ILE A 86 4.27 -3.87 7.67
N GLY A 87 2.95 -3.94 7.48
CA GLY A 87 2.29 -5.08 6.86
C GLY A 87 2.85 -5.39 5.48
N LYS A 88 3.02 -4.37 4.64
CA LYS A 88 3.59 -4.56 3.29
C LYS A 88 5.04 -5.01 3.29
N LEU A 89 5.85 -4.58 4.27
CA LEU A 89 7.22 -5.07 4.45
C LEU A 89 7.22 -6.57 4.76
N ILE A 90 6.32 -7.00 5.66
CA ILE A 90 6.20 -8.41 6.06
C ILE A 90 5.66 -9.27 4.91
N THR A 91 4.64 -8.83 4.19
CA THR A 91 4.05 -9.58 3.07
C THR A 91 4.81 -9.43 1.76
N LYS A 92 5.90 -8.65 1.73
CA LYS A 92 6.70 -8.35 0.53
C LYS A 92 5.85 -7.79 -0.61
N THR A 93 5.02 -6.80 -0.28
CA THR A 93 4.21 -6.05 -1.23
C THR A 93 4.66 -4.59 -1.27
N LYS A 94 4.40 -3.91 -2.39
CA LYS A 94 4.76 -2.50 -2.58
C LYS A 94 3.64 -1.76 -3.30
N ALA A 95 3.31 -0.54 -2.87
CA ALA A 95 2.43 0.33 -3.63
C ALA A 95 3.25 1.14 -4.65
N VAL A 96 2.79 1.15 -5.90
CA VAL A 96 3.46 1.74 -7.06
C VAL A 96 2.44 2.46 -7.95
N ASN A 97 2.93 3.27 -8.88
CA ASN A 97 2.13 3.77 -10.00
C ASN A 97 1.72 2.63 -10.94
N LEU A 98 0.77 2.88 -11.84
CA LEU A 98 0.30 1.88 -12.81
C LEU A 98 1.39 1.38 -13.77
N ASP A 99 2.45 2.16 -13.97
CA ASP A 99 3.63 1.82 -14.77
C ASP A 99 4.72 1.07 -13.97
N GLY A 100 4.50 0.84 -12.66
CA GLY A 100 5.46 0.18 -11.78
C GLY A 100 6.48 1.13 -11.13
N SER A 101 6.46 2.43 -11.47
CA SER A 101 7.34 3.43 -10.83
C SER A 101 6.95 3.70 -9.38
N ASP A 102 7.90 4.25 -8.63
CA ASP A 102 7.72 4.55 -7.21
C ASP A 102 6.70 5.67 -6.99
N LEU A 103 5.98 5.60 -5.87
CA LEU A 103 5.00 6.61 -5.53
C LEU A 103 5.67 7.92 -5.13
N THR A 104 5.26 9.00 -5.78
CA THR A 104 5.53 10.36 -5.30
C THR A 104 4.76 10.63 -4.01
N PHE A 105 5.28 11.50 -3.14
CA PHE A 105 4.62 11.92 -1.90
C PHE A 105 3.17 12.38 -2.12
N GLU A 106 2.93 13.23 -3.14
CA GLU A 106 1.60 13.76 -3.47
C GLU A 106 0.57 12.65 -3.77
N LYS A 107 0.96 11.68 -4.61
CA LYS A 107 0.11 10.51 -4.89
C LYS A 107 -0.11 9.64 -3.66
N ALA A 108 0.93 9.40 -2.86
CA ALA A 108 0.80 8.64 -1.63
C ALA A 108 -0.18 9.31 -0.66
N PHE A 109 -0.12 10.64 -0.52
CA PHE A 109 -1.03 11.43 0.29
C PHE A 109 -2.48 11.38 -0.24
N THR A 110 -2.67 11.63 -1.54
CA THR A 110 -4.00 11.57 -2.20
C THR A 110 -4.64 10.21 -2.01
N ARG A 111 -3.89 9.13 -2.22
CA ARG A 111 -4.34 7.76 -2.01
C ARG A 111 -4.79 7.50 -0.58
N ASN A 112 -4.10 8.07 0.41
CA ASN A 112 -4.48 7.93 1.80
C ASN A 112 -5.73 8.74 2.17
N LEU A 113 -5.93 9.94 1.59
CA LEU A 113 -7.18 10.68 1.76
C LEU A 113 -8.38 9.90 1.24
N LEU A 114 -8.24 9.22 0.10
CA LEU A 114 -9.31 8.41 -0.49
C LEU A 114 -9.69 7.19 0.37
N ARG A 115 -8.81 6.73 1.27
CA ARG A 115 -9.11 5.64 2.21
C ARG A 115 -10.03 6.05 3.35
N ILE A 116 -10.23 7.36 3.58
CA ILE A 116 -11.19 7.87 4.57
C ILE A 116 -12.63 7.57 4.12
N ILE A 117 -12.84 7.31 2.83
CA ILE A 117 -14.15 7.06 2.27
C ILE A 117 -14.72 5.77 2.89
N PRO A 118 -15.93 5.84 3.47
CA PRO A 118 -16.53 4.68 4.11
C PRO A 118 -16.67 3.53 3.10
N PHE A 119 -16.44 2.31 3.57
CA PHE A 119 -16.47 1.08 2.78
C PHE A 119 -15.35 0.92 1.73
N ASP A 120 -14.36 1.82 1.65
CA ASP A 120 -13.21 1.65 0.74
C ASP A 120 -12.49 0.30 0.97
N ALA A 121 -12.34 -0.14 2.22
CA ALA A 121 -11.74 -1.44 2.52
C ALA A 121 -12.51 -2.62 1.90
N LEU A 122 -13.84 -2.54 1.77
CA LEU A 122 -14.65 -3.59 1.13
C LEU A 122 -14.43 -3.65 -0.37
N SER A 123 -14.10 -2.51 -1.00
CA SER A 123 -13.77 -2.46 -2.43
C SER A 123 -12.51 -3.27 -2.79
N ALA A 124 -11.67 -3.60 -1.80
CA ALA A 124 -10.49 -4.43 -1.99
C ALA A 124 -10.78 -5.93 -2.17
N LEU A 125 -11.99 -6.40 -1.86
CA LEU A 125 -12.34 -7.83 -1.85
C LEU A 125 -12.54 -8.45 -3.25
N GLY A 126 -12.64 -7.64 -4.31
CA GLY A 126 -12.83 -8.13 -5.68
C GLY A 126 -11.62 -8.87 -6.27
N THR A 127 -11.82 -9.58 -7.39
CA THR A 127 -10.78 -10.25 -8.18
C THR A 127 -10.86 -9.80 -9.65
N PRO A 128 -9.88 -9.04 -10.17
CA PRO A 128 -8.68 -8.52 -9.49
C PRO A 128 -9.01 -7.47 -8.42
N SER A 129 -8.19 -7.39 -7.35
CA SER A 129 -8.37 -6.42 -6.27
C SER A 129 -8.05 -5.01 -6.76
N ILE A 130 -9.07 -4.17 -6.92
CA ILE A 130 -8.94 -2.77 -7.34
C ILE A 130 -9.75 -1.91 -6.35
N PRO A 131 -9.18 -1.59 -5.17
CA PRO A 131 -9.83 -0.70 -4.24
C PRO A 131 -10.09 0.68 -4.85
N TRP A 132 -11.09 1.39 -4.34
CA TRP A 132 -11.42 2.74 -4.81
C TRP A 132 -10.26 3.72 -4.64
N HIS A 133 -9.56 3.69 -3.50
CA HIS A 133 -8.38 4.51 -3.31
C HIS A 133 -7.32 4.29 -4.40
N ASP A 134 -7.03 3.04 -4.74
CA ASP A 134 -6.05 2.70 -5.79
C ASP A 134 -6.55 3.14 -7.19
N LYS A 135 -7.85 2.95 -7.46
CA LYS A 135 -8.46 3.34 -8.73
C LYS A 135 -8.45 4.85 -8.95
N TRP A 136 -8.71 5.63 -7.91
CA TRP A 136 -8.84 7.08 -7.99
C TRP A 136 -7.51 7.81 -7.86
N SER A 137 -6.46 7.19 -7.31
CA SER A 137 -5.10 7.75 -7.29
C SER A 137 -4.20 7.26 -8.43
N ASP A 138 -4.70 6.43 -9.36
CA ASP A 138 -3.91 5.77 -10.40
C ASP A 138 -2.69 5.03 -9.83
N THR A 139 -2.95 4.17 -8.85
CA THR A 139 -1.93 3.36 -8.17
C THR A 139 -2.34 1.90 -8.06
N MET A 140 -1.40 1.04 -7.71
CA MET A 140 -1.69 -0.34 -7.35
C MET A 140 -0.68 -0.90 -6.38
N VAL A 141 -1.07 -1.97 -5.69
CA VAL A 141 -0.15 -2.79 -4.89
C VAL A 141 0.28 -4.00 -5.71
N ILE A 142 1.59 -4.19 -5.82
CA ILE A 142 2.25 -5.33 -6.46
C ILE A 142 2.92 -6.23 -5.42
N GLU A 143 3.06 -7.50 -5.77
CA GLU A 143 3.82 -8.49 -5.00
C GLU A 143 5.25 -8.57 -5.58
N GLU A 144 6.26 -8.29 -4.75
CA GLU A 144 7.65 -8.18 -5.22
C GLU A 144 8.17 -9.50 -5.79
N LYS A 145 7.73 -10.63 -5.22
CA LYS A 145 8.06 -11.96 -5.73
C LYS A 145 7.57 -12.17 -7.17
N LYS A 146 6.35 -11.72 -7.48
CA LYS A 146 5.80 -11.82 -8.85
C LYS A 146 6.56 -10.94 -9.83
N VAL A 147 6.97 -9.74 -9.40
CA VAL A 147 7.80 -8.85 -10.21
C VAL A 147 9.12 -9.51 -10.57
N ALA A 148 9.82 -10.08 -9.58
CA ALA A 148 11.09 -10.78 -9.81
C ALA A 148 10.94 -11.95 -10.81
N LEU A 149 9.86 -12.72 -10.69
CA LEU A 149 9.57 -13.83 -11.63
C LEU A 149 9.29 -13.34 -13.06
N GLN A 150 8.60 -12.20 -13.23
CA GLN A 150 8.40 -11.62 -14.56
C GLN A 150 9.71 -11.08 -15.15
N GLN A 151 10.57 -10.48 -14.32
CA GLN A 151 11.89 -10.01 -14.72
C GLN A 151 12.75 -11.17 -15.22
N GLU A 152 12.88 -12.25 -14.43
CA GLU A 152 13.65 -13.44 -14.79
C GLU A 152 13.13 -14.10 -16.07
N LYS A 153 11.80 -14.18 -16.22
CA LYS A 153 11.15 -14.69 -17.43
C LYS A 153 11.55 -13.85 -18.65
N THR A 154 11.44 -12.53 -18.55
CA THR A 154 11.82 -11.60 -19.64
C THR A 154 13.29 -11.75 -19.99
N ASP A 155 14.18 -11.75 -19.01
CA ASP A 155 15.63 -11.87 -19.23
C ASP A 155 15.99 -13.21 -19.91
N LEU A 156 15.32 -14.29 -19.52
CA LEU A 156 15.49 -15.63 -20.11
C LEU A 156 15.07 -15.64 -21.58
N PHE A 157 13.88 -15.14 -21.92
CA PHE A 157 13.42 -15.07 -23.32
C PHE A 157 14.28 -14.15 -24.18
N GLY A 158 14.73 -13.02 -23.62
CA GLY A 158 15.72 -12.15 -24.25
C GLY A 158 17.02 -12.88 -24.58
N SER A 159 17.50 -13.76 -23.69
CA SER A 159 18.71 -14.55 -23.93
C SER A 159 18.57 -15.56 -25.09
N PHE A 160 17.43 -16.23 -25.20
CA PHE A 160 17.16 -17.18 -26.30
C PHE A 160 17.06 -16.47 -27.66
N LYS A 161 16.47 -15.28 -27.70
CA LYS A 161 16.36 -14.49 -28.93
C LYS A 161 17.72 -14.04 -29.45
N ASN A 162 18.63 -13.69 -28.56
CA ASN A 162 20.00 -13.28 -28.93
C ASN A 162 20.89 -14.45 -29.38
N GLN A 163 20.51 -15.70 -29.07
CA GLN A 163 21.22 -16.91 -29.52
C GLN A 163 20.70 -17.46 -30.86
N THR A 164 19.50 -17.05 -31.28
CA THR A 164 18.83 -17.55 -32.50
C THR A 164 18.93 -16.57 -33.68
N LEU A 165 19.52 -15.39 -33.46
CA LEU A 165 19.91 -14.39 -34.46
C LEU A 165 21.42 -14.48 -34.72
#